data_AF-A0A4Y8ZSS7-F1
#
_entry.id   AF-A0A4Y8ZSS7-F1
#
_cell.length_a   1.000
_cell.length_b   1.000
_cell.length_c   1.000
_cell.angle_alpha   90.00
_cell.angle_beta   90.00
_cell.angle_gamma   90.00
#
_symmetry.space_group_name_H-M   'P 1'
#
loop_
_entity.id
_entity.type
_entity.pdbx_description
1 polymer ?
#
loop_
_entity_poly.entity_id
_entity_poly.type
_entity_poly.pdbx_seq_one_letter_code
_entity_poly.pdbx_strand_id
1 'polypeptide(L)'
;MGFSVDLLRDEGGRAEFDRALAAALGCGRSDTAEALLAPLLASLRTYMSDLCLTLPPAAVSIAGWETFNARVERLASDRALAAIGIDISPEGEASDAAGRAEQRLACVYFDDRCGYDFGGAAAADIVGSLSDGRAASWAGGFIDADRTLSTCGLAPLLEALRRHPLRDWAQLGDEEDVRANLSTWLADRLRHLRVHQALERALSGDGLAAAVPVIVATDAVVPCLAAVYAPGRIVGSREAEAEHRESERSARRTEQERETEEQVARWREQRAAIRGWRGDPDQLRTFVDYVELTELAARAGTPLAGTEPGHTLGDQAFERMIEAYRGHRSGGTVGIAPGGPQTGLATAFDVAPADDAAFQASGIPRGGREMLRPPHRVGAGFGRKIV
;
A
#
# COMPACT_ATOMS: atom_id res chain seq x y z
N MET A 1 26.65 -26.67 13.76
CA MET A 1 27.62 -26.05 12.83
C MET A 1 27.31 -24.57 12.81
N GLY A 2 28.31 -23.69 12.95
CA GLY A 2 28.11 -22.24 12.89
C GLY A 2 28.54 -21.72 11.53
N PHE A 3 27.75 -20.83 10.93
CA PHE A 3 28.15 -20.09 9.73
C PHE A 3 29.11 -18.95 10.11
N SER A 4 30.02 -18.60 9.21
CA SER A 4 30.93 -17.45 9.36
C SER A 4 30.81 -16.52 8.15
N VAL A 5 31.21 -15.26 8.32
CA VAL A 5 31.26 -14.29 7.21
C VAL A 5 32.13 -14.78 6.06
N ASP A 6 33.25 -15.44 6.36
CA ASP A 6 34.16 -15.96 5.34
C ASP A 6 33.51 -17.06 4.49
N LEU A 7 32.71 -17.93 5.10
CA LEU A 7 31.93 -18.95 4.37
C LEU A 7 30.87 -18.31 3.46
N LEU A 8 30.31 -17.16 3.84
CA LEU A 8 29.31 -16.48 3.02
C LEU A 8 29.89 -15.64 1.88
N ARG A 9 31.23 -15.58 1.75
CA ARG A 9 31.88 -14.92 0.61
C ARG A 9 31.73 -15.74 -0.67
N ASP A 10 31.66 -17.05 -0.57
CA ASP A 10 31.44 -17.92 -1.74
C ASP A 10 29.96 -18.26 -1.96
N GLU A 11 29.63 -18.60 -3.20
CA GLU A 11 28.26 -18.93 -3.60
C GLU A 11 27.75 -20.20 -2.92
N GLY A 12 28.63 -21.19 -2.70
CA GLY A 12 28.27 -22.46 -2.07
C GLY A 12 27.85 -22.28 -0.62
N GLY A 13 28.61 -21.50 0.15
CA GLY A 13 28.31 -21.18 1.54
C GLY A 13 27.07 -20.30 1.68
N ARG A 14 26.84 -19.35 0.77
CA ARG A 14 25.55 -18.62 0.72
C ARG A 14 24.38 -19.55 0.46
N ALA A 15 24.49 -20.45 -0.52
CA ALA A 15 23.42 -21.42 -0.83
C ALA A 15 23.15 -22.39 0.34
N GLU A 16 24.20 -22.82 1.06
CA GLU A 16 24.04 -23.64 2.25
C GLU A 16 23.35 -22.89 3.39
N PHE A 17 23.73 -21.63 3.61
CA PHE A 17 23.08 -20.76 4.59
C PHE A 17 21.60 -20.54 4.26
N ASP A 18 21.31 -20.19 3.01
CA ASP A 18 19.97 -19.94 2.53
C ASP A 18 19.07 -21.19 2.67
N ARG A 19 19.61 -22.40 2.42
CA ARG A 19 18.91 -23.67 2.71
C ARG A 19 18.68 -23.89 4.21
N ALA A 20 19.67 -23.61 5.06
CA ALA A 20 19.54 -23.77 6.50
C ALA A 20 18.50 -22.80 7.08
N LEU A 21 18.47 -21.56 6.59
CA LEU A 21 17.49 -20.55 6.96
C LEU A 21 16.08 -20.95 6.50
N ALA A 22 15.92 -21.37 5.24
CA ALA A 22 14.64 -21.86 4.72
C ALA A 22 14.13 -23.07 5.50
N ALA A 23 15.01 -24.02 5.85
CA ALA A 23 14.65 -25.18 6.67
C ALA A 23 14.26 -24.80 8.12
N ALA A 24 14.92 -23.79 8.71
CA ALA A 24 14.53 -23.30 10.03
C ALA A 24 13.13 -22.67 9.99
N LEU A 25 12.86 -21.81 9.00
CA LEU A 25 11.56 -21.16 8.81
C LEU A 25 10.44 -22.16 8.46
N GLY A 26 10.70 -23.10 7.54
CA GLY A 26 9.72 -24.11 7.14
C GLY A 26 9.28 -25.05 8.27
N CYS A 27 10.12 -25.19 9.31
CA CYS A 27 9.77 -25.91 10.54
C CYS A 27 9.16 -25.02 11.63
N GLY A 28 8.84 -23.74 11.34
CA GLY A 28 8.33 -22.79 12.33
C GLY A 28 9.34 -22.40 13.41
N ARG A 29 10.65 -22.62 13.19
CA ARG A 29 11.71 -22.34 14.19
C ARG A 29 12.30 -20.96 13.97
N SER A 30 11.50 -19.91 14.16
CA SER A 30 11.90 -18.52 13.94
C SER A 30 13.07 -18.09 14.84
N ASP A 31 13.14 -18.57 16.09
CA ASP A 31 14.30 -18.36 16.97
C ASP A 31 15.60 -18.98 16.43
N THR A 32 15.49 -20.16 15.80
CA THR A 32 16.65 -20.81 15.17
C THR A 32 17.11 -20.02 13.94
N ALA A 33 16.18 -19.54 13.12
CA ALA A 33 16.49 -18.66 11.99
C ALA A 33 17.18 -17.36 12.44
N GLU A 34 16.73 -16.77 13.56
CA GLU A 34 17.37 -15.58 14.15
C GLU A 34 18.78 -15.90 14.67
N ALA A 35 18.96 -17.04 15.33
CA ALA A 35 20.26 -17.48 15.82
C ALA A 35 21.28 -17.76 14.69
N LEU A 36 20.82 -18.02 13.46
CA LEU A 36 21.68 -18.09 12.27
C LEU A 36 22.08 -16.69 11.79
N LEU A 37 21.14 -15.74 11.72
CA LEU A 37 21.35 -14.41 11.14
C LEU A 37 22.08 -13.43 12.08
N ALA A 38 21.67 -13.34 13.34
CA ALA A 38 22.12 -12.29 14.26
C ALA A 38 23.64 -12.29 14.51
N PRO A 39 24.32 -13.43 14.71
CA PRO A 39 25.77 -13.44 14.90
C PRO A 39 26.54 -12.95 13.67
N LEU A 40 26.06 -13.30 12.47
CA LEU A 40 26.68 -12.87 11.21
C LEU A 40 26.55 -11.37 11.02
N LEU A 41 25.34 -10.81 11.21
CA LEU A 41 25.11 -9.37 11.19
C LEU A 41 26.02 -8.65 12.20
N ALA A 42 26.06 -9.11 13.45
CA ALA A 42 26.90 -8.51 14.50
C ALA A 42 28.39 -8.52 14.16
N SER A 43 28.87 -9.51 13.41
CA SER A 43 30.28 -9.60 13.00
C SER A 43 30.65 -8.62 11.88
N LEU A 44 29.70 -8.18 11.04
CA LEU A 44 29.98 -7.31 9.89
C LEU A 44 30.23 -5.85 10.27
N ARG A 45 29.60 -5.35 11.35
CA ARG A 45 29.77 -3.99 11.88
C ARG A 45 29.62 -2.89 10.81
N THR A 46 28.60 -3.01 9.98
CA THR A 46 28.20 -2.01 8.98
C THR A 46 26.97 -1.24 9.47
N TYR A 47 26.71 -0.09 8.84
CA TYR A 47 25.46 0.65 9.07
C TYR A 47 24.22 -0.25 8.92
N MET A 48 24.21 -1.13 7.91
CA MET A 48 23.10 -2.03 7.66
C MET A 48 22.95 -3.09 8.77
N SER A 49 24.06 -3.66 9.26
CA SER A 49 23.98 -4.61 10.38
C SER A 49 23.51 -3.95 11.66
N ASP A 50 23.95 -2.72 11.94
CA ASP A 50 23.52 -1.98 13.13
C ASP A 50 22.02 -1.67 13.08
N LEU A 51 21.53 -1.26 11.90
CA LEU A 51 20.09 -1.05 11.68
C LEU A 51 19.28 -2.33 11.89
N CYS A 52 19.79 -3.46 11.41
CA CYS A 52 19.15 -4.77 11.61
C CYS A 52 19.08 -5.17 13.09
N LEU A 53 20.18 -4.98 13.84
CA LEU A 53 20.27 -5.37 15.24
C LEU A 53 19.47 -4.45 16.18
N THR A 54 19.18 -3.22 15.76
CA THR A 54 18.27 -2.31 16.50
C THR A 54 16.79 -2.62 16.27
N LEU A 55 16.47 -3.58 15.39
CA LEU A 55 15.11 -3.99 15.05
C LEU A 55 14.76 -5.34 15.70
N PRO A 56 14.35 -5.38 16.99
CA PRO A 56 13.95 -6.61 17.65
C PRO A 56 12.67 -7.17 17.03
N PRO A 57 12.35 -8.47 17.23
CA PRO A 57 11.12 -9.07 16.73
C PRO A 57 9.88 -8.23 17.03
N ALA A 58 9.73 -7.74 18.27
CA ALA A 58 8.58 -6.98 18.73
C ALA A 58 8.43 -5.57 18.12
N ALA A 59 9.46 -5.05 17.45
CA ALA A 59 9.38 -3.76 16.77
C ALA A 59 8.60 -3.81 15.45
N VAL A 60 8.30 -5.02 14.96
CA VAL A 60 7.54 -5.24 13.73
C VAL A 60 6.16 -5.83 14.07
N SER A 61 5.11 -5.20 13.58
CA SER A 61 3.73 -5.65 13.70
C SER A 61 3.02 -5.69 12.36
N ILE A 62 1.84 -6.31 12.34
CA ILE A 62 0.96 -6.38 11.17
C ILE A 62 -0.20 -5.40 11.40
N ALA A 63 -0.45 -4.54 10.42
CA ALA A 63 -1.62 -3.66 10.38
C ALA A 63 -2.66 -4.20 9.39
N GLY A 64 -3.91 -3.79 9.58
CA GLY A 64 -5.03 -4.20 8.73
C GLY A 64 -5.61 -5.57 9.09
N TRP A 65 -5.28 -6.10 10.26
CA TRP A 65 -5.66 -7.46 10.68
C TRP A 65 -7.17 -7.66 10.80
N GLU A 66 -7.89 -6.65 11.30
CA GLU A 66 -9.35 -6.66 11.46
C GLU A 66 -10.03 -6.74 10.10
N THR A 67 -9.55 -5.95 9.13
CA THR A 67 -10.04 -5.95 7.75
C THR A 67 -9.75 -7.26 7.03
N PHE A 68 -8.56 -7.80 7.23
CA PHE A 68 -8.20 -9.12 6.72
C PHE A 68 -9.12 -10.20 7.31
N ASN A 69 -9.38 -10.19 8.61
CA ASN A 69 -10.25 -11.16 9.28
C ASN A 69 -11.71 -11.09 8.80
N ALA A 70 -12.28 -9.90 8.67
CA ALA A 70 -13.63 -9.75 8.15
C ALA A 70 -13.77 -10.26 6.70
N ARG A 71 -12.70 -10.15 5.90
CA ARG A 71 -12.68 -10.74 4.56
C ARG A 71 -12.59 -12.27 4.59
N VAL A 72 -11.71 -12.82 5.42
CA VAL A 72 -11.60 -14.27 5.63
C VAL A 72 -12.95 -14.85 6.03
N GLU A 73 -13.64 -14.19 6.94
CA GLU A 73 -14.97 -14.59 7.41
C GLU A 73 -16.01 -14.59 6.28
N ARG A 74 -16.09 -13.49 5.52
CA ARG A 74 -17.02 -13.39 4.40
C ARG A 74 -16.78 -14.51 3.38
N LEU A 75 -15.52 -14.73 3.02
CA LEU A 75 -15.13 -15.78 2.08
C LEU A 75 -15.46 -17.18 2.63
N ALA A 76 -15.18 -17.44 3.90
CA ALA A 76 -15.47 -18.70 4.57
C ALA A 76 -16.99 -18.97 4.73
N SER A 77 -17.80 -17.91 4.77
CA SER A 77 -19.27 -18.01 4.82
C SER A 77 -19.86 -18.32 3.45
N ASP A 78 -19.27 -17.79 2.39
CA ASP A 78 -19.73 -18.02 1.01
C ASP A 78 -19.22 -19.35 0.45
N ARG A 79 -18.04 -19.81 0.88
CA ARG A 79 -17.34 -20.99 0.34
C ARG A 79 -16.48 -21.68 1.40
N ALA A 80 -16.21 -22.97 1.19
CA ALA A 80 -15.23 -23.69 1.99
C ALA A 80 -13.81 -23.19 1.66
N LEU A 81 -13.29 -22.31 2.51
CA LEU A 81 -11.90 -21.86 2.43
C LEU A 81 -10.98 -23.02 2.85
N ALA A 82 -9.99 -23.34 2.03
CA ALA A 82 -9.05 -24.44 2.22
C ALA A 82 -7.68 -23.96 2.77
N ALA A 83 -7.22 -22.80 2.32
CA ALA A 83 -5.97 -22.18 2.78
C ALA A 83 -5.94 -20.68 2.46
N ILE A 84 -5.00 -19.97 3.09
CA ILE A 84 -4.65 -18.58 2.76
C ILE A 84 -3.15 -18.52 2.44
N GLY A 85 -2.79 -17.90 1.32
CA GLY A 85 -1.41 -17.52 1.01
C GLY A 85 -1.16 -16.06 1.37
N ILE A 86 0.00 -15.77 1.94
CA ILE A 86 0.50 -14.42 2.22
C ILE A 86 1.89 -14.32 1.59
N ASP A 87 1.99 -13.48 0.56
CA ASP A 87 3.21 -13.27 -0.20
C ASP A 87 3.97 -12.05 0.32
N ILE A 88 5.25 -12.26 0.61
CA ILE A 88 6.21 -11.27 1.08
C ILE A 88 6.98 -10.75 -0.14
N SER A 89 6.46 -9.71 -0.78
CA SER A 89 7.10 -9.09 -1.96
C SER A 89 8.20 -8.07 -1.57
N PRO A 90 9.18 -7.79 -2.45
CA PRO A 90 10.21 -6.77 -2.18
C PRO A 90 9.69 -5.33 -2.25
N GLU A 91 8.53 -5.11 -2.85
CA GLU A 91 7.96 -3.78 -3.09
C GLU A 91 7.12 -3.30 -1.89
N GLY A 92 7.24 -2.01 -1.56
CA GLY A 92 6.46 -1.39 -0.49
C GLY A 92 5.43 -0.45 -1.09
N GLU A 93 4.14 -0.76 -0.91
CA GLU A 93 3.02 0.08 -1.37
C GLU A 93 2.26 0.73 -0.20
N ALA A 94 2.68 0.46 1.04
CA ALA A 94 2.17 1.11 2.24
C ALA A 94 3.13 2.23 2.67
N SER A 95 2.69 3.10 3.58
CA SER A 95 3.53 4.14 4.16
C SER A 95 3.33 4.23 5.66
N ASP A 96 4.40 4.50 6.39
CA ASP A 96 4.33 4.85 7.81
C ASP A 96 3.82 6.30 8.01
N ALA A 97 3.68 6.72 9.27
CA ALA A 97 3.23 8.07 9.62
C ALA A 97 4.17 9.19 9.12
N ALA A 98 5.43 8.88 8.83
CA ALA A 98 6.40 9.81 8.25
C ALA A 98 6.43 9.77 6.72
N GLY A 99 5.54 9.00 6.08
CA GLY A 99 5.47 8.83 4.63
C GLY A 99 6.55 7.92 4.05
N ARG A 100 7.31 7.21 4.89
CA ARG A 100 8.32 6.24 4.44
C ARG A 100 7.62 4.94 4.05
N ALA A 101 8.07 4.32 2.97
CA ALA A 101 7.41 3.14 2.45
C ALA A 101 7.58 1.91 3.36
N GLU A 102 6.44 1.38 3.79
CA GLU A 102 6.27 0.11 4.49
C GLU A 102 5.93 -1.01 3.51
N GLN A 103 6.08 -2.25 3.95
CA GLN A 103 5.78 -3.40 3.12
C GLN A 103 4.28 -3.71 3.14
N ARG A 104 3.68 -3.84 1.96
CA ARG A 104 2.30 -4.33 1.81
C ARG A 104 2.37 -5.81 1.44
N LEU A 105 1.55 -6.63 2.09
CA LEU A 105 1.55 -8.08 1.87
C LEU A 105 0.40 -8.44 0.93
N ALA A 106 0.66 -9.28 -0.06
CA ALA A 106 -0.38 -9.78 -0.93
C ALA A 106 -1.00 -11.03 -0.30
N CYS A 107 -2.32 -11.05 -0.20
CA CYS A 107 -3.08 -12.17 0.35
C CYS A 107 -3.84 -12.85 -0.77
N VAL A 108 -3.78 -14.18 -0.84
CA VAL A 108 -4.53 -15.01 -1.79
C VAL A 108 -5.31 -16.08 -1.05
N TYR A 109 -6.50 -16.41 -1.54
CA TYR A 109 -7.43 -17.30 -0.84
C TYR A 109 -7.69 -18.54 -1.69
N PHE A 110 -7.61 -19.72 -1.11
CA PHE A 110 -7.79 -21.00 -1.82
C PHE A 110 -9.05 -21.71 -1.34
N ASP A 111 -9.77 -22.34 -2.27
CA ASP A 111 -10.78 -23.36 -1.97
C ASP A 111 -10.31 -24.73 -2.50
N ASP A 112 -11.09 -25.78 -2.26
CA ASP A 112 -10.76 -27.15 -2.67
C ASP A 112 -10.62 -27.31 -4.20
N ARG A 113 -11.10 -26.36 -5.00
CA ARG A 113 -11.05 -26.42 -6.47
C ARG A 113 -9.67 -26.12 -7.03
N CYS A 114 -8.74 -25.62 -6.21
CA CYS A 114 -7.34 -25.48 -6.59
C CYS A 114 -6.64 -26.83 -6.88
N GLY A 115 -7.29 -27.96 -6.54
CA GLY A 115 -6.78 -29.30 -6.83
C GLY A 115 -5.71 -29.79 -5.86
N TYR A 116 -5.54 -29.10 -4.73
CA TYR A 116 -4.62 -29.50 -3.65
C TYR A 116 -5.37 -29.61 -2.32
N ASP A 117 -5.20 -30.73 -1.64
CA ASP A 117 -5.83 -31.01 -0.34
C ASP A 117 -5.00 -30.40 0.80
N PHE A 118 -5.25 -29.13 1.09
CA PHE A 118 -4.60 -28.44 2.21
C PHE A 118 -4.99 -28.99 3.57
N GLY A 119 -6.21 -29.56 3.71
CA GLY A 119 -6.71 -30.08 4.98
C GLY A 119 -6.02 -31.40 5.39
N GLY A 120 -5.62 -32.21 4.41
CA GLY A 120 -4.89 -33.47 4.61
C GLY A 120 -3.35 -33.36 4.55
N ALA A 121 -2.81 -32.28 3.99
CA ALA A 121 -1.37 -32.14 3.77
C ALA A 121 -0.60 -31.74 5.05
N ALA A 122 0.60 -32.29 5.23
CA ALA A 122 1.49 -31.80 6.26
C ALA A 122 2.11 -30.45 5.86
N ALA A 123 2.42 -29.60 6.84
CA ALA A 123 3.10 -28.32 6.60
C ALA A 123 4.39 -28.47 5.77
N ALA A 124 5.16 -29.53 6.03
CA ALA A 124 6.38 -29.84 5.29
C ALA A 124 6.12 -30.15 3.81
N ASP A 125 5.01 -30.80 3.47
CA ASP A 125 4.64 -31.12 2.09
C ASP A 125 4.24 -29.84 1.34
N ILE A 126 3.48 -28.95 1.99
CA ILE A 126 3.09 -27.65 1.44
C ILE A 126 4.34 -26.80 1.16
N VAL A 127 5.25 -26.65 2.13
CA VAL A 127 6.52 -25.92 1.95
C VAL A 127 7.41 -26.59 0.90
N GLY A 128 7.47 -27.92 0.88
CA GLY A 128 8.21 -28.69 -0.12
C GLY A 128 7.73 -28.38 -1.53
N SER A 129 6.42 -28.22 -1.74
CA SER A 129 5.84 -27.87 -3.05
C SER A 129 6.27 -26.50 -3.59
N LEU A 130 6.77 -25.61 -2.74
CA LEU A 130 7.29 -24.28 -3.10
C LEU A 130 8.81 -24.27 -3.37
N SER A 131 9.53 -25.32 -2.95
CA SER A 131 10.98 -25.31 -2.85
C SER A 131 11.72 -25.71 -4.15
N ASP A 132 11.04 -26.37 -5.08
CA ASP A 132 11.66 -27.00 -6.26
C ASP A 132 11.84 -26.06 -7.47
N GLY A 133 11.59 -24.75 -7.31
CA GLY A 133 11.65 -23.76 -8.40
C GLY A 133 10.59 -23.96 -9.50
N ARG A 134 9.74 -24.98 -9.37
CA ARG A 134 8.51 -25.17 -10.13
C ARG A 134 7.40 -24.45 -9.36
N ALA A 135 6.50 -23.80 -10.10
CA ALA A 135 5.27 -23.29 -9.49
C ALA A 135 4.55 -24.45 -8.80
N ALA A 136 4.16 -24.26 -7.54
CA ALA A 136 3.39 -25.25 -6.80
C ALA A 136 2.13 -25.62 -7.61
N SER A 137 1.64 -26.86 -7.50
CA SER A 137 0.50 -27.32 -8.31
C SER A 137 -0.79 -26.54 -8.07
N TRP A 138 -0.89 -25.88 -6.90
CA TRP A 138 -2.00 -25.03 -6.50
C TRP A 138 -1.76 -23.54 -6.79
N ALA A 139 -0.57 -23.16 -7.28
CA ALA A 139 -0.25 -21.78 -7.62
C ALA A 139 -1.18 -21.28 -8.75
N GLY A 140 -1.81 -20.13 -8.54
CA GLY A 140 -2.80 -19.55 -9.47
C GLY A 140 -4.22 -20.13 -9.36
N GLY A 141 -4.44 -21.15 -8.52
CA GLY A 141 -5.77 -21.72 -8.23
C GLY A 141 -6.55 -20.97 -7.15
N PHE A 142 -6.20 -19.71 -6.84
CA PHE A 142 -6.88 -18.91 -5.82
C PHE A 142 -8.22 -18.39 -6.32
N ILE A 143 -9.18 -18.25 -5.40
CA ILE A 143 -10.53 -17.74 -5.69
C ILE A 143 -10.65 -16.23 -5.55
N ASP A 144 -9.75 -15.62 -4.80
CA ASP A 144 -9.75 -14.19 -4.50
C ASP A 144 -8.34 -13.75 -4.06
N ALA A 145 -8.09 -12.45 -4.15
CA ALA A 145 -6.84 -11.83 -3.69
C ALA A 145 -7.07 -10.41 -3.18
N ASP A 146 -6.24 -9.98 -2.23
CA ASP A 146 -6.17 -8.59 -1.79
C ASP A 146 -4.80 -8.19 -1.24
N ARG A 147 -4.73 -6.97 -0.71
CA ARG A 147 -3.52 -6.41 -0.09
C ARG A 147 -3.86 -5.65 1.19
N THR A 148 -4.73 -6.24 2.01
CA THR A 148 -5.26 -5.65 3.25
C THR A 148 -4.23 -5.56 4.36
N LEU A 149 -3.25 -6.46 4.36
CA LEU A 149 -2.19 -6.50 5.35
C LEU A 149 -0.98 -5.63 4.96
N SER A 150 -0.41 -4.97 5.94
CA SER A 150 0.89 -4.29 5.80
C SER A 150 1.73 -4.46 7.06
N THR A 151 3.03 -4.29 6.92
CA THR A 151 3.96 -4.26 8.05
C THR A 151 4.01 -2.87 8.65
N CYS A 152 4.29 -2.79 9.95
CA CYS A 152 4.66 -1.57 10.64
C CYS A 152 6.03 -1.78 11.29
N GLY A 153 6.93 -0.80 11.15
CA GLY A 153 8.26 -0.80 11.78
C GLY A 153 9.41 -1.24 10.86
N LEU A 154 9.13 -1.69 9.63
CA LEU A 154 10.16 -2.08 8.66
C LEU A 154 10.63 -0.91 7.79
N ALA A 155 9.92 0.23 7.78
CA ALA A 155 10.23 1.36 6.91
C ALA A 155 11.72 1.80 6.93
N PRO A 156 12.41 1.96 8.08
CA PRO A 156 13.82 2.33 8.08
C PRO A 156 14.72 1.33 7.33
N LEU A 157 14.48 0.04 7.53
CA LEU A 157 15.24 -1.03 6.90
C LEU A 157 14.96 -1.12 5.40
N LEU A 158 13.68 -1.03 5.01
CA LEU A 158 13.27 -1.01 3.60
C LEU A 158 13.88 0.17 2.84
N GLU A 159 13.90 1.36 3.44
CA GLU A 159 14.51 2.54 2.84
C GLU A 159 16.04 2.36 2.68
N ALA A 160 16.71 1.78 3.69
CA ALA A 160 18.14 1.47 3.62
C ALA A 160 18.44 0.45 2.52
N LEU A 161 17.65 -0.63 2.42
CA LEU A 161 17.80 -1.65 1.37
C LEU A 161 17.62 -1.06 -0.04
N ARG A 162 16.67 -0.13 -0.23
CA ARG A 162 16.49 0.58 -1.51
C ARG A 162 17.67 1.48 -1.85
N ARG A 163 18.28 2.14 -0.85
CA ARG A 163 19.46 3.01 -1.04
C ARG A 163 20.74 2.21 -1.27
N HIS A 164 20.80 0.97 -0.79
CA HIS A 164 21.97 0.10 -0.88
C HIS A 164 21.58 -1.25 -1.51
N PRO A 165 21.16 -1.28 -2.79
CA PRO A 165 20.70 -2.50 -3.43
C PRO A 165 21.82 -3.54 -3.52
N LEU A 166 21.42 -4.81 -3.50
CA LEU A 166 22.34 -5.93 -3.69
C LEU A 166 23.01 -5.81 -5.06
N ARG A 167 24.34 -5.92 -5.07
CA ARG A 167 25.18 -5.85 -6.26
C ARG A 167 25.57 -7.25 -6.73
N ASP A 168 25.93 -7.35 -8.01
CA ASP A 168 26.51 -8.57 -8.57
C ASP A 168 27.82 -8.91 -7.85
N TRP A 169 27.85 -10.09 -7.23
CA TRP A 169 29.00 -10.60 -6.48
C TRP A 169 30.27 -10.71 -7.34
N ALA A 170 30.13 -10.97 -8.64
CA ALA A 170 31.26 -11.09 -9.57
C ALA A 170 31.93 -9.73 -9.86
N GLN A 171 31.26 -8.62 -9.54
CA GLN A 171 31.72 -7.26 -9.84
C GLN A 171 32.33 -6.55 -8.62
N LEU A 172 32.40 -7.22 -7.47
CA LEU A 172 32.92 -6.63 -6.24
C LEU A 172 34.45 -6.66 -6.25
N GLY A 173 35.07 -5.47 -6.13
CA GLY A 173 36.51 -5.28 -6.32
C GLY A 173 37.34 -5.38 -5.05
N ASP A 174 36.77 -5.10 -3.88
CA ASP A 174 37.49 -5.09 -2.60
C ASP A 174 36.68 -5.69 -1.44
N GLU A 175 37.34 -5.88 -0.29
CA GLU A 175 36.73 -6.48 0.90
C GLU A 175 35.63 -5.62 1.52
N GLU A 176 35.70 -4.30 1.38
CA GLU A 176 34.71 -3.39 1.93
C GLU A 176 33.39 -3.50 1.17
N ASP A 177 33.46 -3.55 -0.16
CA ASP A 177 32.33 -3.80 -1.05
C ASP A 177 31.71 -5.18 -0.80
N VAL A 178 32.51 -6.23 -0.63
CA VAL A 178 32.02 -7.58 -0.28
C VAL A 178 31.28 -7.57 1.05
N ARG A 179 31.86 -6.94 2.08
CA ARG A 179 31.25 -6.82 3.40
C ARG A 179 29.95 -6.02 3.37
N ALA A 180 29.91 -4.91 2.64
CA ALA A 180 28.72 -4.10 2.46
C ALA A 180 27.62 -4.90 1.75
N ASN A 181 27.95 -5.57 0.64
CA ASN A 181 27.02 -6.40 -0.13
C ASN A 181 26.45 -7.55 0.71
N LEU A 182 27.31 -8.22 1.49
CA LEU A 182 26.89 -9.27 2.41
C LEU A 182 25.97 -8.75 3.51
N SER A 183 26.22 -7.54 4.03
CA SER A 183 25.33 -6.93 5.02
C SER A 183 23.95 -6.61 4.46
N THR A 184 23.86 -6.11 3.21
CA THR A 184 22.59 -5.94 2.50
C THR A 184 21.88 -7.27 2.30
N TRP A 185 22.60 -8.30 1.86
CA TRP A 185 22.06 -9.63 1.63
C TRP A 185 21.45 -10.23 2.90
N LEU A 186 22.18 -10.22 4.02
CA LEU A 186 21.68 -10.70 5.31
C LEU A 186 20.52 -9.85 5.85
N ALA A 187 20.56 -8.53 5.63
CA ALA A 187 19.50 -7.62 6.05
C ALA A 187 18.16 -7.91 5.37
N ASP A 188 18.19 -8.25 4.08
CA ASP A 188 16.98 -8.67 3.35
C ASP A 188 16.41 -10.00 3.90
N ARG A 189 17.27 -10.97 4.23
CA ARG A 189 16.83 -12.22 4.91
C ARG A 189 16.23 -11.93 6.30
N LEU A 190 16.83 -11.03 7.07
CA LEU A 190 16.28 -10.63 8.37
C LEU A 190 14.93 -9.94 8.23
N ARG A 191 14.76 -9.06 7.24
CA ARG A 191 13.47 -8.44 6.93
C ARG A 191 12.38 -9.49 6.75
N HIS A 192 12.64 -10.51 5.93
CA HIS A 192 11.70 -11.62 5.74
C HIS A 192 11.39 -12.35 7.05
N LEU A 193 12.42 -12.70 7.84
CA LEU A 193 12.23 -13.32 9.16
C LEU A 193 11.35 -12.47 10.08
N ARG A 194 11.52 -11.15 10.09
CA ARG A 194 10.70 -10.24 10.92
C ARG A 194 9.23 -10.24 10.51
N VAL A 195 8.94 -10.33 9.22
CA VAL A 195 7.55 -10.48 8.72
C VAL A 195 6.95 -11.81 9.19
N HIS A 196 7.69 -12.92 9.04
CA HIS A 196 7.27 -14.23 9.54
C HIS A 196 6.94 -14.21 11.04
N GLN A 197 7.85 -13.65 11.85
CA GLN A 197 7.64 -13.53 13.30
C GLN A 197 6.44 -12.63 13.65
N ALA A 198 6.19 -11.57 12.89
CA ALA A 198 5.05 -10.68 13.10
C ALA A 198 3.72 -11.37 12.75
N LEU A 199 3.65 -12.09 11.63
CA LEU A 199 2.49 -12.89 11.24
C LEU A 199 2.22 -14.03 12.22
N GLU A 200 3.25 -14.76 12.65
CA GLU A 200 3.14 -15.82 13.66
C GLU A 200 2.52 -15.30 14.97
N ARG A 201 2.98 -14.12 15.44
CA ARG A 201 2.40 -13.46 16.61
C ARG A 201 0.97 -13.01 16.38
N ALA A 202 0.64 -12.41 15.24
CA ALA A 202 -0.73 -12.00 14.92
C ALA A 202 -1.68 -13.19 14.86
N LEU A 203 -1.29 -14.28 14.18
CA LEU A 203 -2.07 -15.52 14.12
C LEU A 203 -2.28 -16.18 15.49
N SER A 204 -1.27 -16.09 16.37
CA SER A 204 -1.36 -16.68 17.71
C SER A 204 -2.13 -15.81 18.69
N GLY A 205 -1.89 -14.49 18.66
CA GLY A 205 -2.45 -13.51 19.59
C GLY A 205 -3.82 -13.01 19.16
N ASP A 206 -3.94 -12.53 17.92
CA ASP A 206 -5.15 -11.92 17.38
C ASP A 206 -6.08 -12.95 16.72
N GLY A 207 -5.54 -14.07 16.24
CA GLY A 207 -6.31 -15.17 15.69
C GLY A 207 -6.84 -14.92 14.28
N LEU A 208 -7.56 -15.92 13.76
CA LEU A 208 -8.12 -15.92 12.41
C LEU A 208 -9.61 -16.25 12.45
N ALA A 209 -10.40 -15.69 11.53
CA ALA A 209 -11.82 -15.99 11.43
C ALA A 209 -12.14 -17.40 10.89
N ALA A 210 -11.15 -18.12 10.34
CA ALA A 210 -11.30 -19.47 9.81
C ALA A 210 -10.17 -20.38 10.29
N ALA A 211 -10.46 -21.67 10.48
CA ALA A 211 -9.49 -22.69 10.91
C ALA A 211 -8.76 -23.31 9.71
N VAL A 212 -8.03 -22.48 8.96
CA VAL A 212 -7.31 -22.88 7.74
C VAL A 212 -5.82 -22.63 7.88
N PRO A 213 -4.95 -23.42 7.22
CA PRO A 213 -3.52 -23.14 7.16
C PRO A 213 -3.24 -21.81 6.47
N VAL A 214 -2.28 -21.07 7.00
CA VAL A 214 -1.77 -19.81 6.45
C VAL A 214 -0.35 -20.04 5.95
N ILE A 215 -0.18 -20.00 4.64
CA ILE A 215 1.07 -20.21 3.93
C ILE A 215 1.72 -18.85 3.74
N VAL A 216 2.87 -18.63 4.35
CA VAL A 216 3.61 -17.38 4.22
C VAL A 216 4.87 -17.67 3.44
N ALA A 217 5.10 -16.94 2.35
CA ALA A 217 6.21 -17.21 1.45
C ALA A 217 6.79 -15.93 0.86
N THR A 218 8.07 -15.95 0.51
CA THR A 218 8.71 -14.86 -0.24
C THR A 218 8.41 -14.98 -1.72
N ASP A 219 7.91 -13.89 -2.31
CA ASP A 219 7.72 -13.79 -3.75
C ASP A 219 9.05 -13.46 -4.44
N ALA A 220 9.29 -14.07 -5.60
CA ALA A 220 10.41 -13.82 -6.50
C ALA A 220 11.86 -13.96 -5.95
N VAL A 221 12.05 -14.40 -4.70
CA VAL A 221 13.39 -14.64 -4.11
C VAL A 221 13.65 -16.15 -4.02
N VAL A 222 14.81 -16.57 -4.54
CA VAL A 222 15.30 -17.95 -4.42
C VAL A 222 16.49 -17.98 -3.42
N PRO A 223 16.46 -18.87 -2.41
CA PRO A 223 15.39 -19.81 -2.13
C PRO A 223 14.13 -19.12 -1.58
N CYS A 224 12.99 -19.76 -1.81
CA CYS A 224 11.73 -19.34 -1.19
C CYS A 224 11.85 -19.55 0.32
N LEU A 225 11.75 -18.46 1.10
CA LEU A 225 11.61 -18.55 2.55
C LEU A 225 10.12 -18.71 2.83
N ALA A 226 9.69 -19.93 3.12
CA ALA A 226 8.29 -20.27 3.31
C ALA A 226 8.04 -20.99 4.63
N ALA A 227 6.85 -20.79 5.19
CA ALA A 227 6.36 -21.47 6.37
C ALA A 227 4.84 -21.63 6.29
N VAL A 228 4.31 -22.64 6.98
CA VAL A 228 2.87 -22.81 7.17
C VAL A 228 2.56 -22.60 8.64
N TYR A 229 1.66 -21.68 8.92
CA TYR A 229 1.18 -21.37 10.26
C TYR A 229 -0.26 -21.83 10.41
N ALA A 230 -0.61 -22.24 11.63
CA ALA A 230 -1.98 -22.45 12.04
C ALA A 230 -2.42 -21.29 12.95
N PRO A 231 -3.67 -20.83 12.86
CA PRO A 231 -4.17 -19.83 13.79
C PRO A 231 -4.21 -20.39 15.22
N GLY A 232 -3.69 -19.63 16.19
CA GLY A 232 -3.68 -20.04 17.60
C GLY A 232 -5.04 -19.90 18.27
N ARG A 233 -5.93 -19.07 17.71
CA ARG A 233 -7.33 -18.94 18.12
C ARG A 233 -8.22 -18.68 16.91
N ILE A 234 -9.45 -19.19 16.96
CA ILE A 234 -10.49 -18.87 15.98
C ILE A 234 -11.38 -17.77 16.56
N VAL A 235 -11.50 -16.65 15.87
CA VAL A 235 -12.26 -15.49 16.34
C VAL A 235 -13.67 -15.53 15.75
N GLY A 236 -14.69 -15.51 16.62
CA GLY A 236 -16.09 -15.56 16.20
C GLY A 236 -16.64 -14.19 15.76
N SER A 237 -16.64 -13.96 14.44
CA SER A 237 -17.64 -13.21 13.65
C SER A 237 -18.18 -11.85 14.11
N ARG A 238 -19.04 -11.78 15.14
CA ARG A 238 -19.88 -10.58 15.35
C ARG A 238 -19.15 -9.32 15.79
N GLU A 239 -18.09 -9.46 16.58
CA GLU A 239 -17.30 -8.31 17.04
C GLU A 239 -16.35 -7.83 15.94
N ALA A 240 -15.70 -8.77 15.22
CA ALA A 240 -14.80 -8.46 14.11
C ALA A 240 -15.54 -7.79 12.92
N GLU A 241 -16.76 -8.23 12.60
CA GLU A 241 -17.60 -7.57 11.57
C GLU A 241 -18.04 -6.16 11.97
N ALA A 242 -18.29 -5.91 13.26
CA ALA A 242 -18.70 -4.60 13.76
C ALA A 242 -17.50 -3.63 13.74
N GLU A 243 -16.34 -4.09 14.22
CA GLU A 243 -15.08 -3.35 14.18
C GLU A 243 -14.60 -3.08 12.76
N HIS A 244 -14.72 -4.05 11.85
CA HIS A 244 -14.38 -3.84 10.44
C HIS A 244 -15.31 -2.82 9.77
N ARG A 245 -16.63 -2.91 9.99
CA ARG A 245 -17.57 -1.88 9.49
C ARG A 245 -17.27 -0.50 10.07
N GLU A 246 -16.84 -0.42 11.32
CA GLU A 246 -16.43 0.83 11.95
C GLU A 246 -15.10 1.36 11.37
N SER A 247 -14.12 0.48 11.16
CA SER A 247 -12.84 0.78 10.54
C SER A 247 -12.99 1.25 9.09
N GLU A 248 -13.80 0.58 8.27
CA GLU A 248 -14.11 1.03 6.91
C GLU A 248 -14.82 2.39 6.91
N ARG A 249 -15.77 2.60 7.83
CA ARG A 249 -16.44 3.90 7.99
C ARG A 249 -15.46 4.98 8.42
N SER A 250 -14.51 4.66 9.30
CA SER A 250 -13.47 5.58 9.77
C SER A 250 -12.50 5.93 8.64
N ALA A 251 -11.97 4.93 7.93
CA ALA A 251 -11.06 5.13 6.80
C ALA A 251 -11.72 5.91 5.66
N ARG A 252 -12.96 5.58 5.30
CA ARG A 252 -13.73 6.36 4.31
C ARG A 252 -13.95 7.80 4.77
N ARG A 253 -14.22 8.02 6.07
CA ARG A 253 -14.37 9.38 6.62
C ARG A 253 -13.07 10.16 6.51
N THR A 254 -11.94 9.57 6.89
CA THR A 254 -10.62 10.21 6.80
C THR A 254 -10.25 10.54 5.35
N GLU A 255 -10.47 9.62 4.41
CA GLU A 255 -10.20 9.87 3.00
C GLU A 255 -11.12 10.95 2.43
N GLN A 256 -12.41 10.91 2.79
CA GLN A 256 -13.39 11.92 2.40
C GLN A 256 -13.05 13.30 2.96
N GLU A 257 -12.57 13.39 4.21
CA GLU A 257 -12.06 14.61 4.83
C GLU A 257 -10.84 15.15 4.08
N ARG A 258 -9.86 14.28 3.77
CA ARG A 258 -8.65 14.65 3.00
C ARG A 258 -9.01 15.22 1.63
N GLU A 259 -9.84 14.53 0.86
CA GLU A 259 -10.33 14.99 -0.45
C GLU A 259 -11.07 16.34 -0.34
N THR A 260 -11.87 16.51 0.72
CA THR A 260 -12.64 17.74 0.95
C THR A 260 -11.69 18.91 1.20
N GLU A 261 -10.68 18.73 2.04
CA GLU A 261 -9.69 19.78 2.33
C GLU A 261 -8.81 20.11 1.12
N GLU A 262 -8.45 19.11 0.30
CA GLU A 262 -7.72 19.33 -0.96
C GLU A 262 -8.54 20.15 -1.96
N GLN A 263 -9.84 19.86 -2.08
CA GLN A 263 -10.72 20.64 -2.95
C GLN A 263 -10.89 22.08 -2.43
N VAL A 264 -10.99 22.28 -1.12
CA VAL A 264 -11.05 23.63 -0.51
C VAL A 264 -9.76 24.41 -0.73
N ALA A 265 -8.60 23.77 -0.54
CA ALA A 265 -7.30 24.38 -0.79
C ALA A 265 -7.17 24.81 -2.25
N ARG A 266 -7.59 23.94 -3.18
CA ARG A 266 -7.62 24.23 -4.63
C ARG A 266 -8.49 25.45 -4.95
N TRP A 267 -9.70 25.54 -4.40
CA TRP A 267 -10.56 26.72 -4.61
C TRP A 267 -9.93 28.00 -4.08
N ARG A 268 -9.30 27.96 -2.90
CA ARG A 268 -8.58 29.12 -2.33
C ARG A 268 -7.43 29.57 -3.22
N GLU A 269 -6.64 28.62 -3.74
CA GLU A 269 -5.53 28.91 -4.64
C GLU A 269 -6.02 29.51 -5.97
N GLN A 270 -7.03 28.90 -6.59
CA GLN A 270 -7.63 29.39 -7.84
C GLN A 270 -8.18 30.81 -7.69
N ARG A 271 -8.89 31.07 -6.59
CA ARG A 271 -9.44 32.40 -6.28
C ARG A 271 -8.33 33.44 -6.05
N ALA A 272 -7.28 33.07 -5.32
CA ALA A 272 -6.12 33.94 -5.13
C ALA A 272 -5.41 34.24 -6.46
N ALA A 273 -5.27 33.24 -7.34
CA ALA A 273 -4.67 33.39 -8.65
C ALA A 273 -5.48 34.33 -9.56
N ILE A 274 -6.81 34.20 -9.59
CA ILE A 274 -7.71 35.09 -10.36
C ILE A 274 -7.59 36.53 -9.85
N ARG A 275 -7.66 36.74 -8.53
CA ARG A 275 -7.60 38.09 -7.92
C ARG A 275 -6.22 38.74 -8.03
N GLY A 276 -5.17 37.93 -8.03
CA GLY A 276 -3.79 38.37 -8.16
C GLY A 276 -3.31 38.48 -9.61
N TRP A 277 -4.16 38.20 -10.61
CA TRP A 277 -3.74 38.11 -12.00
C TRP A 277 -3.21 39.45 -12.52
N ARG A 278 -2.01 39.41 -13.14
CA ARG A 278 -1.37 40.57 -13.79
C ARG A 278 -0.95 40.28 -15.23
N GLY A 279 -1.35 39.13 -15.78
CA GLY A 279 -1.01 38.67 -17.13
C GLY A 279 -2.04 39.07 -18.19
N ASP A 280 -2.00 38.36 -19.30
CA ASP A 280 -2.89 38.54 -20.45
C ASP A 280 -4.38 38.31 -20.06
N PRO A 281 -5.30 39.24 -20.41
CA PRO A 281 -6.73 39.08 -20.19
C PRO A 281 -7.36 37.85 -20.86
N ASP A 282 -6.88 37.42 -22.04
CA ASP A 282 -7.44 36.26 -22.73
C ASP A 282 -7.06 34.95 -22.03
N GLN A 283 -5.86 34.90 -21.45
CA GLN A 283 -5.43 33.79 -20.60
C GLN A 283 -6.20 33.76 -19.29
N LEU A 284 -6.50 34.94 -18.69
CA LEU A 284 -7.35 35.03 -17.51
C LEU A 284 -8.74 34.48 -17.79
N ARG A 285 -9.37 34.87 -18.91
CA ARG A 285 -10.70 34.37 -19.29
C ARG A 285 -10.71 32.84 -19.40
N THR A 286 -9.72 32.28 -20.10
CA THR A 286 -9.58 30.82 -20.24
C THR A 286 -9.40 30.13 -18.88
N PHE A 287 -8.63 30.72 -17.98
CA PHE A 287 -8.44 30.18 -16.63
C PHE A 287 -9.71 30.27 -15.77
N VAL A 288 -10.46 31.38 -15.86
CA VAL A 288 -11.76 31.54 -15.20
C VAL A 288 -12.74 30.49 -15.68
N ASP A 289 -12.88 30.28 -17.00
CA ASP A 289 -13.77 29.28 -17.59
C ASP A 289 -13.44 27.87 -17.07
N TYR A 290 -12.13 27.54 -16.97
CA TYR A 290 -11.68 26.28 -16.39
C TYR A 290 -12.05 26.14 -14.91
N VAL A 291 -11.81 27.19 -14.10
CA VAL A 291 -12.16 27.19 -12.67
C VAL A 291 -13.67 27.00 -12.49
N GLU A 292 -14.49 27.74 -13.23
CA GLU A 292 -15.95 27.61 -13.19
C GLU A 292 -16.42 26.20 -13.53
N LEU A 293 -15.86 25.57 -14.57
CA LEU A 293 -16.19 24.19 -14.93
C LEU A 293 -15.84 23.21 -13.81
N THR A 294 -14.66 23.34 -13.19
CA THR A 294 -14.24 22.45 -12.09
C THR A 294 -15.08 22.66 -10.83
N GLU A 295 -15.46 23.90 -10.54
CA GLU A 295 -16.36 24.23 -9.44
C GLU A 295 -17.76 23.69 -9.69
N LEU A 296 -18.31 23.85 -10.89
CA LEU A 296 -19.63 23.33 -11.26
C LEU A 296 -19.70 21.82 -11.09
N ALA A 297 -18.69 21.09 -11.54
CA ALA A 297 -18.60 19.65 -11.37
C ALA A 297 -18.55 19.25 -9.88
N ALA A 298 -17.78 19.97 -9.06
CA ALA A 298 -17.67 19.71 -7.63
C ALA A 298 -18.92 20.08 -6.82
N ARG A 299 -19.74 21.01 -7.34
CA ARG A 299 -21.00 21.46 -6.73
C ARG A 299 -22.21 20.65 -7.17
N ALA A 300 -22.13 19.97 -8.30
CA ALA A 300 -23.20 19.13 -8.82
C ALA A 300 -23.61 18.08 -7.77
N GLY A 301 -24.91 18.04 -7.42
CA GLY A 301 -25.42 17.14 -6.38
C GLY A 301 -25.14 17.57 -4.93
N THR A 302 -24.57 18.77 -4.71
CA THR A 302 -24.36 19.34 -3.38
C THR A 302 -25.35 20.49 -3.10
N PRO A 303 -25.49 20.97 -1.85
CA PRO A 303 -26.27 22.18 -1.52
C PRO A 303 -25.76 23.46 -2.19
N LEU A 304 -24.59 23.41 -2.84
CA LEU A 304 -24.02 24.51 -3.63
C LEU A 304 -24.48 24.53 -5.08
N ALA A 305 -25.36 23.61 -5.50
CA ALA A 305 -25.92 23.64 -6.84
C ALA A 305 -26.64 24.98 -7.09
N GLY A 306 -26.24 25.70 -8.13
CA GLY A 306 -26.81 27.01 -8.48
C GLY A 306 -26.25 28.21 -7.72
N THR A 307 -25.23 28.05 -6.87
CA THR A 307 -24.50 29.19 -6.30
C THR A 307 -23.54 29.79 -7.32
N GLU A 308 -23.27 31.10 -7.21
CA GLU A 308 -22.30 31.77 -8.06
C GLU A 308 -20.87 31.22 -7.89
N PRO A 309 -20.01 31.26 -8.93
CA PRO A 309 -18.62 30.81 -8.85
C PRO A 309 -17.84 31.45 -7.69
N GLY A 310 -16.95 30.69 -7.05
CA GLY A 310 -16.32 31.08 -5.80
C GLY A 310 -15.43 32.33 -5.94
N HIS A 311 -14.92 32.55 -7.15
CA HIS A 311 -14.11 33.71 -7.47
C HIS A 311 -14.92 35.02 -7.60
N THR A 312 -16.23 34.95 -7.88
CA THR A 312 -17.12 36.14 -7.93
C THR A 312 -17.60 36.54 -6.53
N LEU A 313 -17.62 35.61 -5.59
CA LEU A 313 -18.06 35.83 -4.22
C LEU A 313 -17.13 36.75 -3.42
N GLY A 314 -17.72 37.61 -2.59
CA GLY A 314 -17.00 38.31 -1.51
C GLY A 314 -16.40 37.33 -0.50
N ASP A 315 -15.37 37.74 0.26
CA ASP A 315 -14.62 36.84 1.17
C ASP A 315 -15.51 36.09 2.15
N GLN A 316 -16.45 36.79 2.78
CA GLN A 316 -17.37 36.17 3.72
C GLN A 316 -18.33 35.18 3.03
N ALA A 317 -18.77 35.46 1.80
CA ALA A 317 -19.65 34.57 1.05
C ALA A 317 -18.92 33.32 0.54
N PHE A 318 -17.64 33.47 0.17
CA PHE A 318 -16.77 32.37 -0.22
C PHE A 318 -16.46 31.42 0.95
N GLU A 319 -16.16 31.96 2.13
CA GLU A 319 -15.94 31.09 3.31
C GLU A 319 -17.24 30.37 3.74
N ARG A 320 -18.41 31.01 3.64
CA ARG A 320 -19.70 30.33 3.84
C ARG A 320 -19.93 29.20 2.83
N MET A 321 -19.51 29.38 1.57
CA MET A 321 -19.57 28.33 0.55
C MET A 321 -18.69 27.14 0.92
N ILE A 322 -17.46 27.38 1.39
CA ILE A 322 -16.54 26.35 1.89
C ILE A 322 -17.15 25.60 3.09
N GLU A 323 -17.71 26.33 4.05
CA GLU A 323 -18.36 25.73 5.24
C GLU A 323 -19.53 24.84 4.85
N ALA A 324 -20.38 25.29 3.92
CA ALA A 324 -21.49 24.50 3.44
C ALA A 324 -21.03 23.25 2.67
N TYR A 325 -19.95 23.34 1.90
CA TYR A 325 -19.34 22.18 1.22
C TYR A 325 -18.81 21.15 2.23
N ARG A 326 -18.05 21.59 3.24
CA ARG A 326 -17.56 20.73 4.34
C ARG A 326 -18.71 20.09 5.12
N GLY A 327 -19.75 20.87 5.42
CA GLY A 327 -20.95 20.38 6.09
C GLY A 327 -21.62 19.25 5.30
N HIS A 328 -21.87 19.48 4.02
CA HIS A 328 -22.45 18.46 3.14
C HIS A 328 -21.57 17.20 3.05
N ARG A 329 -20.26 17.36 2.86
CA ARG A 329 -19.31 16.23 2.73
C ARG A 329 -19.14 15.44 4.02
N SER A 330 -19.35 16.04 5.20
CA SER A 330 -19.32 15.35 6.50
C SER A 330 -20.65 14.70 6.89
N GLY A 331 -21.69 14.79 6.04
CA GLY A 331 -23.03 14.29 6.33
C GLY A 331 -23.85 15.18 7.28
N GLY A 332 -23.34 16.38 7.60
CA GLY A 332 -24.08 17.40 8.33
C GLY A 332 -25.01 18.17 7.40
N THR A 333 -26.30 18.18 7.69
CA THR A 333 -27.23 19.13 7.06
C THR A 333 -26.92 20.55 7.53
N VAL A 334 -26.06 21.26 6.80
CA VAL A 334 -25.93 22.72 6.91
C VAL A 334 -26.94 23.33 5.95
N GLY A 335 -28.07 23.79 6.49
CA GLY A 335 -29.08 24.50 5.72
C GLY A 335 -28.52 25.83 5.21
N ILE A 336 -28.27 25.95 3.91
CA ILE A 336 -28.04 27.25 3.29
C ILE A 336 -29.42 27.89 3.11
N ALA A 337 -29.68 28.98 3.83
CA ALA A 337 -30.89 29.76 3.62
C ALA A 337 -30.88 30.35 2.20
N PRO A 338 -31.90 30.09 1.36
CA PRO A 338 -31.94 30.59 -0.01
C PRO A 338 -32.32 32.08 0.01
N GLY A 339 -31.35 32.95 -0.21
CA GLY A 339 -31.56 34.37 -0.49
C GLY A 339 -31.40 34.66 -1.99
N GLY A 340 -32.40 34.32 -2.81
CA GLY A 340 -32.42 34.64 -4.24
C GLY A 340 -33.66 34.05 -4.95
N PRO A 341 -34.25 34.74 -5.95
CA PRO A 341 -35.60 34.47 -6.41
C PRO A 341 -35.70 33.13 -7.15
N GLN A 342 -36.64 32.29 -6.72
CA GLN A 342 -37.05 31.09 -7.45
C GLN A 342 -37.69 31.50 -8.78
N THR A 343 -36.98 31.27 -9.89
CA THR A 343 -37.62 31.14 -11.20
C THR A 343 -38.05 29.68 -11.36
N GLY A 344 -39.36 29.46 -11.31
CA GLY A 344 -39.96 28.16 -11.50
C GLY A 344 -39.74 27.63 -12.92
N LEU A 345 -39.43 26.35 -13.01
CA LEU A 345 -39.73 25.54 -14.19
C LEU A 345 -40.18 24.18 -13.70
N ALA A 346 -41.42 23.87 -14.05
CA ALA A 346 -42.13 22.66 -13.70
C ALA A 346 -41.49 21.43 -14.36
N THR A 347 -41.62 20.33 -13.63
CA THR A 347 -41.45 18.94 -14.05
C THR A 347 -42.13 18.61 -15.38
N ALA A 348 -41.40 17.95 -16.28
CA ALA A 348 -41.82 16.75 -17.01
C ALA A 348 -40.69 16.32 -17.94
N PHE A 349 -40.17 15.10 -17.79
CA PHE A 349 -39.89 14.20 -18.91
C PHE A 349 -39.50 12.82 -18.36
N ASP A 350 -40.43 11.87 -18.51
CA ASP A 350 -40.13 10.44 -18.56
C ASP A 350 -39.13 10.19 -19.70
N VAL A 351 -38.09 9.40 -19.43
CA VAL A 351 -37.21 8.86 -20.46
C VAL A 351 -37.18 7.34 -20.31
N ALA A 352 -37.88 6.66 -21.23
CA ALA A 352 -37.61 5.28 -21.60
C ALA A 352 -36.31 5.20 -22.44
N PRO A 353 -35.65 4.03 -22.52
CA PRO A 353 -34.28 3.92 -22.98
C PRO A 353 -34.19 3.95 -24.51
N ALA A 354 -33.18 4.62 -25.05
CA ALA A 354 -32.85 4.57 -26.47
C ALA A 354 -31.34 4.38 -26.69
N ASP A 355 -31.02 3.17 -27.12
CA ASP A 355 -30.02 2.72 -28.09
C ASP A 355 -28.69 3.47 -28.29
N ASP A 356 -27.64 2.69 -28.04
CA ASP A 356 -26.29 2.79 -28.60
C ASP A 356 -26.31 2.78 -30.14
N ALA A 357 -26.16 3.95 -30.78
CA ALA A 357 -25.60 4.06 -32.14
C ALA A 357 -25.41 5.52 -32.58
N ALA A 358 -24.48 6.29 -31.97
CA ALA A 358 -23.93 7.50 -32.63
C ALA A 358 -22.74 8.10 -31.86
N PHE A 359 -21.60 7.39 -31.77
CA PHE A 359 -20.33 8.02 -31.38
C PHE A 359 -19.17 7.51 -32.25
N GLN A 360 -19.33 7.65 -33.57
CA GLN A 360 -18.22 7.56 -34.53
C GLN A 360 -18.35 8.69 -35.56
N ALA A 361 -18.09 9.93 -35.16
CA ALA A 361 -17.74 11.03 -36.07
C ALA A 361 -17.34 12.30 -35.31
N SER A 362 -16.15 12.34 -34.73
CA SER A 362 -15.44 13.62 -34.52
C SER A 362 -13.96 13.36 -34.29
N GLY A 363 -13.17 13.47 -35.37
CA GLY A 363 -11.72 13.49 -35.30
C GLY A 363 -11.24 14.77 -34.64
N ILE A 364 -10.67 14.67 -33.44
CA ILE A 364 -9.88 15.73 -32.80
C ILE A 364 -8.53 15.13 -32.37
N PRO A 365 -7.37 15.73 -32.74
CA PRO A 365 -6.06 15.18 -32.40
C PRO A 365 -5.72 15.43 -30.92
N ARG A 366 -5.15 14.40 -30.27
CA ARG A 366 -4.53 14.49 -28.94
C ARG A 366 -3.13 15.10 -29.06
N GLY A 367 -2.95 16.34 -28.62
CA GLY A 367 -1.63 16.95 -28.49
C GLY A 367 -1.72 18.34 -27.87
N GLY A 368 -1.31 18.47 -26.60
CA GLY A 368 -1.30 19.76 -25.90
C GLY A 368 -1.28 19.62 -24.39
N ARG A 369 -0.21 19.02 -23.86
CA ARG A 369 0.04 18.96 -22.41
C ARG A 369 1.43 19.48 -22.07
N GLU A 370 1.80 20.60 -22.66
CA GLU A 370 2.96 21.41 -22.28
C GLU A 370 2.58 22.87 -22.49
N MET A 371 2.09 23.52 -21.44
CA MET A 371 2.29 24.94 -21.20
C MET A 371 1.78 25.24 -19.78
N LEU A 372 2.45 26.18 -19.11
CA LEU A 372 2.17 26.71 -17.76
C LEU A 372 2.92 26.02 -16.61
N ARG A 373 4.25 26.22 -16.57
CA ARG A 373 4.99 26.37 -15.31
C ARG A 373 5.22 27.86 -15.04
N PRO A 374 5.08 28.35 -13.79
CA PRO A 374 5.40 29.73 -13.43
C PRO A 374 6.93 29.96 -13.39
N PRO A 375 7.41 31.21 -13.58
CA PRO A 375 8.84 31.50 -13.67
C PRO A 375 9.53 31.46 -12.29
N HIS A 376 10.58 30.64 -12.17
CA HIS A 376 11.48 30.65 -11.03
C HIS A 376 12.43 31.86 -11.08
N ARG A 377 12.62 32.50 -9.92
CA ARG A 377 13.65 33.50 -9.66
C ARG A 377 15.05 32.91 -9.86
N VAL A 378 15.87 33.64 -10.61
CA VAL A 378 17.31 33.38 -10.79
C VAL A 378 18.05 33.77 -9.51
N GLY A 379 18.81 32.82 -8.95
CA GLY A 379 19.80 33.03 -7.90
C GLY A 379 21.04 32.21 -8.22
N ALA A 380 22.19 32.87 -8.21
CA ALA A 380 23.42 32.48 -8.87
C ALA A 380 24.21 31.32 -8.23
N GLY A 381 24.79 30.48 -9.10
CA GLY A 381 26.21 30.10 -9.11
C GLY A 381 26.75 29.18 -8.01
N PHE A 382 27.26 28.01 -8.39
CA PHE A 382 28.68 27.65 -8.31
C PHE A 382 28.90 26.32 -9.05
N GLY A 383 29.87 26.32 -9.98
CA GLY A 383 30.24 25.15 -10.76
C GLY A 383 31.27 24.26 -10.07
N ARG A 384 31.32 23.00 -10.49
CA ARG A 384 32.57 22.22 -10.55
C ARG A 384 32.46 21.12 -11.60
N LYS A 385 33.44 21.11 -12.50
CA LYS A 385 33.72 20.04 -13.47
C LYS A 385 34.29 18.84 -12.74
N ILE A 386 33.88 17.65 -13.15
CA ILE A 386 34.50 16.37 -12.83
C ILE A 386 35.62 16.12 -13.86
N VAL A 387 36.81 15.84 -13.35
CA VAL A 387 37.76 14.87 -13.91
C VAL A 387 37.67 13.65 -13.01
#